data_AF-A0A1Y1HM79-F1
#
_entry.id   AF-A0A1Y1HM79-F1
#
_cell.length_a   1.000
_cell.length_b   1.000
_cell.length_c   1.000
_cell.angle_alpha   90.00
_cell.angle_beta   90.00
_cell.angle_gamma   90.00
#
_symmetry.space_group_name_H-M   'P 1'
#
loop_
_entity.id
_entity.type
_entity.pdbx_description
1 polymer ?
#
loop_
_entity_poly.entity_id
_entity_poly.type
_entity_poly.pdbx_seq_one_letter_code
_entity_poly.pdbx_strand_id
1 'polypeptide(L)'
;MPPASRGGRSILTVLSLLCAFFCATSEGRLLKLPRLLSIPVIQNREFALGKQAEQHDTLGFLGDPHFDRTSQGKGKSTDASPHEGPQLNTSSTTQRSAQADKRSLRQKLEYQNLHGGSPGNIKRRSELGQTFGLFPYLPALFAFGDSDFDLGNTLYLNVTPYKATKYAPYGESYKGGDALRGRFCDGLLVPDFLAEGLGLPILPPNFAPNASFSHGTSFAVSGSGLLNATRNMHNPAIKTHLFAQVENFLAFQEASIDYWAQHADNPPLAPQYPPPSAFAKALYMVLVGANDVLKFMVVQHGKPGPAADVFVEEMTAMYGQFVKAIYAAGGRNFVLFSLGNIGCSPLARQINNGTCSPTVSSICSSLAAATAALPARLAASVPDARILVGDMFGFNREVEGDPSRFGVTNIVDACCGGGVPGLGNTYTTCADEKPATVNGVTYPRKVCSNPGTYQFWDQFHLTQAMNRQLSHEVLRGSSWVYPGNILKTFVVPQIESTYGVAP
;
A
#
# COMPACT_ATOMS: atom_id res chain seq x y z
N MET A 1 10.89 -75.72 -12.46
CA MET A 1 12.34 -75.56 -12.72
C MET A 1 12.67 -74.07 -12.68
N PRO A 2 13.57 -73.65 -11.78
CA PRO A 2 14.11 -72.28 -11.61
C PRO A 2 15.34 -72.11 -12.56
N PRO A 3 16.19 -71.04 -12.55
CA PRO A 3 16.64 -70.15 -11.45
C PRO A 3 16.55 -68.62 -11.76
N ALA A 4 16.41 -67.69 -10.80
CA ALA A 4 17.22 -67.36 -9.60
C ALA A 4 18.63 -66.82 -9.97
N SER A 5 18.97 -65.56 -9.69
CA SER A 5 19.58 -65.09 -8.43
C SER A 5 19.40 -63.56 -8.26
N ARG A 6 18.84 -63.04 -7.16
CA ARG A 6 19.41 -62.72 -5.82
C ARG A 6 20.52 -61.65 -5.88
N GLY A 7 20.53 -60.56 -5.09
CA GLY A 7 19.76 -60.06 -3.94
C GLY A 7 20.49 -58.78 -3.45
N GLY A 8 20.03 -57.94 -2.51
CA GLY A 8 18.85 -57.88 -1.67
C GLY A 8 19.04 -56.77 -0.61
N ARG A 9 17.94 -56.48 0.11
CA ARG A 9 17.75 -55.66 1.34
C ARG A 9 17.69 -54.14 1.15
N SER A 10 16.81 -53.36 1.79
CA SER A 10 15.49 -53.48 2.45
C SER A 10 15.35 -52.17 3.25
N ILE A 11 14.24 -51.43 3.10
CA ILE A 11 13.32 -51.03 4.20
C ILE A 11 12.33 -49.98 3.69
N LEU A 12 11.08 -50.29 3.99
CA LEU A 12 9.82 -49.65 3.63
C LEU A 12 9.36 -48.75 4.79
N THR A 13 8.64 -47.67 4.46
CA THR A 13 7.60 -47.00 5.29
C THR A 13 8.06 -46.13 6.46
N VAL A 14 7.67 -44.84 6.46
CA VAL A 14 6.81 -44.19 7.48
C VAL A 14 6.30 -42.85 6.89
N LEU A 15 5.07 -42.89 6.37
CA LEU A 15 4.13 -41.76 6.48
C LEU A 15 3.67 -41.68 7.95
N SER A 16 3.30 -40.48 8.40
CA SER A 16 2.68 -40.12 9.69
C SER A 16 3.68 -39.58 10.72
N LEU A 17 3.68 -38.26 10.93
CA LEU A 17 4.04 -37.56 12.17
C LEU A 17 3.86 -36.05 11.93
N LEU A 18 2.68 -35.50 12.19
CA LEU A 18 2.44 -34.09 12.61
C LEU A 18 0.97 -33.87 13.00
N CYS A 19 0.42 -34.81 13.77
CA CYS A 19 -0.91 -34.65 14.39
C CYS A 19 -0.95 -35.45 15.70
N ALA A 20 -0.21 -34.97 16.71
CA ALA A 20 -0.39 -35.36 18.11
C ALA A 20 0.57 -34.55 18.99
N PHE A 21 0.23 -33.31 19.35
CA PHE A 21 0.75 -32.65 20.54
C PHE A 21 -0.15 -31.47 20.93
N PHE A 22 -1.39 -31.76 21.31
CA PHE A 22 -2.19 -30.88 22.20
C PHE A 22 -3.26 -31.72 22.91
N CYS A 23 -2.91 -32.28 24.06
CA CYS A 23 -3.83 -32.42 25.19
C CYS A 23 -3.06 -32.75 26.48
N ALA A 24 -3.16 -31.84 27.45
CA ALA A 24 -2.84 -31.94 28.88
C ALA A 24 -1.39 -32.35 29.25
N THR A 25 -0.67 -31.58 30.06
CA THR A 25 -0.98 -31.45 31.48
C THR A 25 -0.71 -30.07 32.07
N SER A 26 -1.60 -29.70 32.98
CA SER A 26 -1.37 -28.83 34.11
C SER A 26 -0.13 -29.25 34.91
N GLU A 27 0.78 -28.32 35.16
CA GLU A 27 1.39 -28.04 36.47
C GLU A 27 2.51 -27.00 36.28
N GLY A 28 2.42 -25.91 37.03
CA GLY A 28 3.40 -24.83 36.99
C GLY A 28 4.76 -25.27 37.50
N ARG A 29 5.80 -25.03 36.70
CA ARG A 29 7.17 -24.80 37.17
C ARG A 29 7.99 -24.08 36.11
N LEU A 30 8.57 -22.95 36.51
CA LEU A 30 9.54 -22.14 35.78
C LEU A 30 10.77 -22.98 35.40
N LEU A 31 11.13 -22.98 34.12
CA LEU A 31 12.45 -23.41 33.65
C LEU A 31 13.14 -22.24 32.94
N LYS A 32 14.24 -21.80 33.54
CA LYS A 32 15.18 -20.80 32.99
C LYS A 32 15.87 -21.37 31.75
N LEU A 33 15.81 -20.67 30.62
CA LEU A 33 16.67 -20.93 29.47
C LEU A 33 18.04 -20.25 29.64
N PRO A 34 19.15 -20.91 29.26
CA PRO A 34 20.48 -20.30 29.29
C PRO A 34 20.73 -19.38 28.10
N ARG A 35 21.48 -18.30 28.36
CA ARG A 35 22.06 -17.36 27.39
C ARG A 35 22.87 -18.11 26.33
N LEU A 36 22.60 -17.86 25.06
CA LEU A 36 23.48 -18.20 23.95
C LEU A 36 23.97 -16.93 23.23
N LEU A 37 25.29 -16.78 23.37
CA LEU A 37 26.30 -15.99 22.68
C LEU A 37 25.94 -15.36 21.32
N SER A 38 26.08 -14.03 21.31
CA SER A 38 26.80 -13.16 20.38
C SER A 38 27.34 -13.77 19.07
N ILE A 39 26.87 -13.26 17.93
CA ILE A 39 27.55 -13.32 16.60
C ILE A 39 27.46 -11.92 15.96
N PRO A 40 28.54 -11.40 15.33
CA PRO A 40 28.82 -9.97 15.25
C PRO A 40 28.13 -9.21 14.10
N VAL A 41 27.95 -7.92 14.38
CA VAL A 41 27.63 -6.81 13.47
C VAL A 41 28.63 -6.76 12.32
N ILE A 42 28.14 -6.83 11.07
CA ILE A 42 28.93 -6.44 9.88
C ILE A 42 28.64 -4.97 9.61
N GLN A 43 29.60 -4.13 9.97
CA GLN A 43 29.69 -2.74 9.53
C GLN A 43 30.10 -2.65 8.05
N ASN A 44 29.49 -1.70 7.35
CA ASN A 44 29.99 -0.89 6.24
C ASN A 44 30.96 -1.55 5.24
N ARG A 45 30.47 -1.75 4.01
CA ARG A 45 31.30 -1.59 2.81
C ARG A 45 30.68 -0.60 1.85
N GLU A 46 31.42 0.46 1.61
CA GLU A 46 31.29 1.39 0.50
C GLU A 46 31.18 0.61 -0.82
N PHE A 47 30.20 0.93 -1.65
CA PHE A 47 30.17 0.49 -3.05
C PHE A 47 30.45 1.68 -3.96
N ALA A 48 31.61 1.59 -4.61
CA ALA A 48 32.07 2.48 -5.65
C ALA A 48 31.15 2.42 -6.89
N LEU A 49 30.98 3.58 -7.51
CA LEU A 49 30.28 3.82 -8.76
C LEU A 49 30.91 3.00 -9.91
N GLY A 50 30.14 2.07 -10.47
CA GLY A 50 30.41 1.42 -11.75
C GLY A 50 29.30 1.74 -12.74
N LYS A 51 29.61 2.56 -13.76
CA LYS A 51 28.76 2.75 -14.94
C LYS A 51 28.62 1.40 -15.68
N GLN A 52 27.40 0.94 -15.93
CA GLN A 52 27.14 -0.01 -17.02
C GLN A 52 25.88 0.39 -17.78
N ALA A 53 25.99 0.25 -19.10
CA ALA A 53 25.12 0.76 -20.14
C ALA A 53 23.80 -0.02 -20.24
N GLU A 54 22.77 0.69 -20.67
CA GLU A 54 21.46 0.15 -21.03
C GLU A 54 21.59 -0.85 -22.20
N GLN A 55 21.12 -2.08 -21.98
CA GLN A 55 20.76 -3.00 -23.05
C GLN A 55 19.23 -3.13 -23.08
N HIS A 56 18.65 -2.71 -24.21
CA HIS A 56 17.26 -2.96 -24.56
C HIS A 56 17.10 -4.43 -24.98
N ASP A 57 16.46 -5.26 -24.15
CA ASP A 57 15.99 -6.58 -24.55
C ASP A 57 14.49 -6.53 -24.87
N THR A 58 14.18 -6.50 -26.16
CA THR A 58 12.88 -6.86 -26.72
C THR A 58 12.79 -8.38 -26.83
N LEU A 59 11.86 -9.02 -26.14
CA LEU A 59 11.49 -10.43 -26.33
C LEU A 59 10.01 -10.53 -26.68
N GLY A 60 9.76 -11.00 -27.91
CA GLY A 60 8.45 -11.21 -28.49
C GLY A 60 7.87 -12.60 -28.20
N PHE A 61 6.57 -12.75 -28.47
CA PHE A 61 5.92 -14.05 -28.58
C PHE A 61 4.84 -14.04 -29.70
N LEU A 62 4.99 -15.03 -30.59
CA LEU A 62 4.04 -15.64 -31.54
C LEU A 62 3.69 -14.88 -32.86
N GLY A 63 4.41 -15.25 -33.93
CA GLY A 63 3.96 -15.18 -35.35
C GLY A 63 3.12 -16.42 -35.71
N ASP A 64 2.23 -16.36 -36.72
CA ASP A 64 2.49 -16.46 -38.18
C ASP A 64 1.14 -16.27 -38.96
N PRO A 65 1.04 -16.29 -40.33
CA PRO A 65 1.99 -15.96 -41.41
C PRO A 65 1.40 -15.02 -42.53
N HIS A 66 2.23 -14.69 -43.53
CA HIS A 66 1.96 -14.00 -44.82
C HIS A 66 1.85 -12.45 -44.75
N PHE A 67 2.51 -11.61 -45.57
CA PHE A 67 2.81 -11.69 -47.00
C PHE A 67 4.03 -10.81 -47.37
N ASP A 68 4.58 -11.12 -48.54
CA ASP A 68 5.77 -10.68 -49.29
C ASP A 68 5.92 -9.15 -49.57
N ARG A 69 7.16 -8.61 -49.47
CA ARG A 69 7.91 -7.91 -50.55
C ARG A 69 8.90 -6.79 -50.11
N THR A 70 10.15 -7.01 -50.51
CA THR A 70 11.14 -6.09 -51.15
C THR A 70 11.37 -4.68 -50.58
N SER A 71 12.60 -4.35 -50.16
CA SER A 71 13.70 -3.87 -51.03
C SER A 71 14.82 -3.15 -50.24
N GLN A 72 16.04 -3.66 -50.42
CA GLN A 72 17.35 -2.99 -50.54
C GLN A 72 17.55 -1.54 -50.05
N GLY A 73 18.70 -1.31 -49.38
CA GLY A 73 19.35 0.01 -49.50
C GLY A 73 20.39 0.41 -48.45
N LYS A 74 21.54 -0.27 -48.41
CA LYS A 74 22.91 0.23 -48.13
C LYS A 74 23.10 1.47 -47.24
N GLY A 75 23.83 1.28 -46.14
CA GLY A 75 24.42 2.37 -45.34
C GLY A 75 25.70 2.97 -45.89
N LYS A 76 26.27 3.90 -45.11
CA LYS A 76 27.70 4.06 -44.83
C LYS A 76 27.92 5.14 -43.77
N SER A 77 28.78 4.80 -42.81
CA SER A 77 29.39 5.67 -41.80
C SER A 77 30.66 6.35 -42.34
N THR A 78 31.13 7.37 -41.59
CA THR A 78 32.51 7.85 -41.29
C THR A 78 32.41 9.36 -41.00
N ASP A 79 33.07 10.03 -40.05
CA ASP A 79 34.31 9.75 -39.32
C ASP A 79 34.49 10.67 -38.07
N ALA A 80 35.47 10.28 -37.26
CA ALA A 80 36.08 10.78 -36.01
C ALA A 80 36.58 12.26 -35.98
N SER A 81 36.42 13.06 -34.88
CA SER A 81 37.28 13.27 -33.66
C SER A 81 38.07 14.63 -33.69
N PRO A 82 38.87 15.05 -32.67
CA PRO A 82 38.56 15.51 -31.28
C PRO A 82 39.35 16.80 -30.86
N HIS A 83 39.58 17.02 -29.53
CA HIS A 83 40.37 18.07 -28.79
C HIS A 83 39.55 19.26 -28.22
N GLU A 84 39.76 19.85 -27.04
CA GLU A 84 40.75 19.77 -25.95
C GLU A 84 40.21 20.52 -24.71
N GLY A 85 40.67 20.20 -23.49
CA GLY A 85 40.45 21.00 -22.26
C GLY A 85 41.46 22.17 -22.11
N PRO A 86 41.36 23.02 -21.06
CA PRO A 86 42.16 22.75 -19.85
C PRO A 86 41.56 23.25 -18.51
N GLN A 87 42.33 23.00 -17.43
CA GLN A 87 42.04 23.07 -16.00
C GLN A 87 42.40 24.40 -15.27
N LEU A 88 41.87 24.51 -14.02
CA LEU A 88 42.43 25.08 -12.75
C LEU A 88 42.55 26.61 -12.56
N ASN A 89 41.98 27.15 -11.46
CA ASN A 89 42.73 27.48 -10.21
C ASN A 89 41.83 27.97 -9.04
N THR A 90 42.43 28.07 -7.85
CA THR A 90 41.83 28.14 -6.50
C THR A 90 41.83 29.54 -5.82
N SER A 91 40.96 29.68 -4.79
CA SER A 91 41.12 30.41 -3.50
C SER A 91 40.50 31.82 -3.23
N SER A 92 39.87 31.87 -2.04
CA SER A 92 39.60 33.01 -1.12
C SER A 92 38.44 33.99 -1.37
N THR A 93 37.42 33.99 -0.49
CA THR A 93 36.95 35.18 0.29
C THR A 93 35.71 34.85 1.15
N THR A 94 35.96 34.43 2.39
CA THR A 94 35.03 34.47 3.51
C THR A 94 35.02 35.89 4.10
N GLN A 95 34.04 36.74 3.74
CA GLN A 95 33.60 37.89 4.58
C GLN A 95 32.43 38.75 4.03
N ARG A 96 31.65 38.31 3.03
CA ARG A 96 30.57 39.14 2.44
C ARG A 96 29.12 38.65 2.56
N SER A 97 28.81 37.54 3.24
CA SER A 97 27.42 37.03 3.29
C SER A 97 26.54 37.58 4.43
N ALA A 98 27.10 38.22 5.47
CA ALA A 98 26.30 38.62 6.65
C ALA A 98 25.61 40.00 6.56
N GLN A 99 25.86 40.76 5.49
CA GLN A 99 25.33 42.13 5.33
C GLN A 99 24.27 42.27 4.22
N ALA A 100 24.11 41.26 3.36
CA ALA A 100 23.08 41.24 2.32
C ALA A 100 21.68 40.86 2.86
N ASP A 101 21.61 40.06 3.93
CA ASP A 101 20.33 39.57 4.48
C ASP A 101 19.55 40.59 5.33
N LYS A 102 20.20 41.64 5.83
CA LYS A 102 19.51 42.67 6.65
C LYS A 102 18.83 43.76 5.83
N ARG A 103 19.13 43.88 4.53
CA ARG A 103 18.47 44.87 3.64
C ARG A 103 17.20 44.33 2.97
N SER A 104 17.08 43.02 2.72
CA SER A 104 15.86 42.45 2.11
C SER A 104 14.68 42.36 3.09
N LEU A 105 14.96 42.26 4.40
CA LEU A 105 13.93 42.18 5.44
C LEU A 105 13.25 43.54 5.74
N ARG A 106 13.97 44.66 5.56
CA ARG A 106 13.40 46.00 5.76
C ARG A 106 12.48 46.44 4.62
N GLN A 107 12.72 45.98 3.39
CA GLN A 107 11.87 46.32 2.24
C GLN A 107 10.55 45.53 2.19
N LYS A 108 10.44 44.39 2.89
CA LYS A 108 9.19 43.61 2.99
C LYS A 108 8.22 44.13 4.06
N LEU A 109 8.67 45.00 4.98
CA LEU A 109 7.85 45.57 6.06
C LEU A 109 7.21 46.93 5.72
N GLU A 110 7.68 47.61 4.67
CA GLU A 110 7.12 48.92 4.25
C GLU A 110 5.99 48.82 3.21
N TYR A 111 5.76 47.64 2.61
CA TYR A 111 4.67 47.44 1.64
C TYR A 111 3.31 47.10 2.29
N GLN A 112 3.27 46.82 3.59
CA GLN A 112 2.04 46.47 4.33
C GLN A 112 1.39 47.65 5.09
N ASN A 113 2.00 48.83 5.10
CA ASN A 113 1.57 49.97 5.93
C ASN A 113 0.94 51.15 5.16
N LEU A 114 0.67 51.00 3.86
CA LEU A 114 -0.05 52.01 3.07
C LEU A 114 -1.33 51.38 2.54
N HIS A 115 -2.39 51.40 3.35
CA HIS A 115 -3.82 51.54 2.97
C HIS A 115 -4.67 51.33 4.22
N GLY A 116 -4.77 52.38 5.05
CA GLY A 116 -5.68 52.44 6.18
C GLY A 116 -7.12 52.70 5.73
N GLY A 117 -8.06 51.92 6.26
CA GLY A 117 -9.50 52.14 6.16
C GLY A 117 -10.22 51.62 7.41
N SER A 118 -10.67 52.57 8.24
CA SER A 118 -11.64 52.58 9.37
C SER A 118 -12.04 51.29 10.14
N PRO A 119 -12.13 51.34 11.50
CA PRO A 119 -12.45 50.19 12.35
C PRO A 119 -13.96 49.94 12.42
N GLY A 120 -14.43 48.91 11.72
CA GLY A 120 -15.79 48.41 11.83
C GLY A 120 -15.93 47.07 11.14
N ASN A 121 -16.30 46.03 11.90
CA ASN A 121 -16.46 44.62 11.50
C ASN A 121 -15.21 43.74 11.55
N ILE A 122 -14.72 43.48 12.77
CA ILE A 122 -14.05 42.21 13.06
C ILE A 122 -15.13 41.12 13.10
N LYS A 123 -15.44 40.50 11.95
CA LYS A 123 -16.07 39.17 11.93
C LYS A 123 -15.66 38.42 10.66
N ARG A 124 -15.05 37.24 10.89
CA ARG A 124 -14.80 36.11 9.98
C ARG A 124 -13.67 36.28 8.95
N ARG A 125 -12.44 36.09 9.42
CA ARG A 125 -11.36 35.43 8.67
C ARG A 125 -10.34 34.86 9.67
N SER A 126 -10.48 33.59 10.07
CA SER A 126 -9.38 32.73 10.62
C SER A 126 -9.80 31.35 11.16
N GLU A 127 -10.85 30.67 10.68
CA GLU A 127 -11.29 29.41 11.32
C GLU A 127 -11.66 28.30 10.33
N LEU A 128 -10.67 27.76 9.59
CA LEU A 128 -10.78 26.43 8.97
C LEU A 128 -9.41 25.83 8.57
N GLY A 129 -8.36 26.19 9.31
CA GLY A 129 -7.06 25.54 9.22
C GLY A 129 -6.47 25.48 10.62
N GLN A 130 -6.22 24.27 11.11
CA GLN A 130 -5.57 23.97 12.39
C GLN A 130 -6.39 24.18 13.68
N THR A 131 -7.43 23.35 13.86
CA THR A 131 -7.83 22.89 15.21
C THR A 131 -8.29 21.43 15.11
N PHE A 132 -7.35 20.52 14.82
CA PHE A 132 -7.49 19.12 15.22
C PHE A 132 -6.77 18.98 16.56
N GLY A 133 -7.38 18.25 17.51
CA GLY A 133 -7.07 18.30 18.94
C GLY A 133 -5.57 18.22 19.28
N LEU A 134 -5.19 18.86 20.39
CA LEU A 134 -3.80 18.92 20.88
C LEU A 134 -3.11 17.55 21.06
N PHE A 135 -3.83 16.43 20.92
CA PHE A 135 -3.30 15.07 21.06
C PHE A 135 -3.99 14.10 20.08
N PRO A 136 -3.26 13.13 19.51
CA PRO A 136 -3.84 12.11 18.64
C PRO A 136 -4.79 11.20 19.42
N TYR A 137 -5.88 10.76 18.78
CA TYR A 137 -6.90 9.91 19.42
C TYR A 137 -6.44 8.46 19.63
N LEU A 138 -5.48 8.00 18.83
CA LEU A 138 -4.75 6.75 18.98
C LEU A 138 -3.25 7.04 18.83
N PRO A 139 -2.35 6.27 19.44
CA PRO A 139 -0.92 6.62 19.41
C PRO A 139 -0.22 6.25 18.09
N ALA A 140 -0.74 5.27 17.36
CA ALA A 140 -0.18 4.87 16.06
C ALA A 140 -1.20 4.13 15.19
N LEU A 141 -0.95 4.12 13.88
CA LEU A 141 -1.69 3.33 12.89
C LEU A 141 -0.69 2.57 11.99
N PHE A 142 -0.91 1.27 11.84
CA PHE A 142 -0.13 0.39 10.98
C PHE A 142 -1.02 -0.21 9.89
N ALA A 143 -0.70 0.07 8.63
CA ALA A 143 -1.44 -0.44 7.48
C ALA A 143 -0.67 -1.58 6.79
N PHE A 144 -1.40 -2.60 6.34
CA PHE A 144 -0.87 -3.76 5.63
C PHE A 144 -1.70 -4.02 4.38
N GLY A 145 -1.06 -4.56 3.36
CA GLY A 145 -1.76 -5.07 2.19
C GLY A 145 -1.12 -4.71 0.86
N ASP A 146 -1.93 -4.29 -0.11
CA ASP A 146 -1.47 -4.04 -1.48
C ASP A 146 -1.52 -2.56 -1.89
N SER A 147 -1.73 -2.28 -3.17
CA SER A 147 -1.68 -0.93 -3.73
C SER A 147 -2.74 0.00 -3.15
N ASP A 148 -3.87 -0.53 -2.69
CA ASP A 148 -4.93 0.28 -2.10
C ASP A 148 -4.50 0.96 -0.80
N PHE A 149 -3.53 0.36 -0.06
CA PHE A 149 -2.98 0.88 1.19
C PHE A 149 -1.49 1.26 1.10
N ASP A 150 -0.89 1.22 -0.10
CA ASP A 150 0.52 1.52 -0.32
C ASP A 150 0.79 3.04 -0.31
N LEU A 151 1.44 3.51 0.75
CA LEU A 151 1.80 4.92 0.93
C LEU A 151 3.09 5.32 0.19
N GLY A 152 3.57 4.51 -0.75
CA GLY A 152 4.76 4.76 -1.55
C GLY A 152 5.92 3.78 -1.31
N ASN A 153 5.72 2.70 -0.58
CA ASN A 153 6.72 1.64 -0.38
C ASN A 153 7.23 1.09 -1.71
N THR A 154 6.33 0.90 -2.69
CA THR A 154 6.70 0.38 -4.01
C THR A 154 7.73 1.28 -4.72
N LEU A 155 7.70 2.60 -4.50
CA LEU A 155 8.70 3.51 -5.06
C LEU A 155 10.11 3.23 -4.50
N TYR A 156 10.21 3.00 -3.20
CA TYR A 156 11.48 2.74 -2.53
C TYR A 156 12.05 1.34 -2.83
N LEU A 157 11.16 0.37 -3.08
CA LEU A 157 11.54 -0.97 -3.51
C LEU A 157 11.95 -1.04 -4.99
N ASN A 158 11.85 0.09 -5.72
CA ASN A 158 12.30 0.24 -7.11
C ASN A 158 11.67 -0.80 -8.07
N VAL A 159 10.42 -1.22 -7.80
CA VAL A 159 9.70 -2.23 -8.58
C VAL A 159 9.17 -1.59 -9.87
N THR A 160 9.65 -2.06 -11.02
CA THR A 160 9.13 -1.67 -12.35
C THR A 160 7.88 -2.50 -12.68
N PRO A 161 6.83 -1.96 -13.32
CA PRO A 161 6.66 -0.61 -13.87
C PRO A 161 6.18 0.46 -12.87
N TYR A 162 6.00 0.09 -11.61
CA TYR A 162 5.32 0.90 -10.60
C TYR A 162 6.05 2.15 -10.10
N LYS A 163 7.28 2.40 -10.55
CA LYS A 163 8.01 3.68 -10.30
C LYS A 163 7.24 4.89 -10.80
N ALA A 164 6.34 4.70 -11.72
CA ALA A 164 5.66 5.78 -12.37
C ALA A 164 4.57 6.47 -11.52
N THR A 165 4.20 5.90 -10.36
CA THR A 165 3.44 6.66 -9.35
C THR A 165 4.23 7.84 -8.78
N LYS A 166 5.55 7.94 -9.04
CA LYS A 166 6.41 9.09 -8.75
C LYS A 166 6.13 10.30 -9.65
N TYR A 167 5.40 10.13 -10.75
CA TYR A 167 5.18 11.18 -11.74
C TYR A 167 3.71 11.59 -11.80
N ALA A 168 3.47 12.83 -12.25
CA ALA A 168 2.12 13.30 -12.54
C ALA A 168 1.43 12.30 -13.50
N PRO A 169 0.14 11.99 -13.30
CA PRO A 169 -0.83 12.79 -12.55
C PRO A 169 -1.13 12.17 -11.18
N TYR A 170 -0.34 11.19 -10.72
CA TYR A 170 -0.53 10.63 -9.39
C TYR A 170 -0.33 11.73 -8.34
N GLY A 171 -1.25 11.83 -7.39
CA GLY A 171 -1.28 12.89 -6.39
C GLY A 171 -1.83 14.25 -6.85
N GLU A 172 -2.35 14.39 -8.08
CA GLU A 172 -2.83 15.69 -8.60
C GLU A 172 -3.97 16.33 -7.80
N SER A 173 -4.82 15.52 -7.15
CA SER A 173 -5.92 15.98 -6.31
C SER A 173 -5.47 16.37 -4.89
N TYR A 174 -4.21 16.17 -4.54
CA TYR A 174 -3.66 16.57 -3.24
C TYR A 174 -3.11 18.00 -3.29
N LYS A 175 -3.66 18.88 -2.44
CA LYS A 175 -3.29 20.31 -2.39
C LYS A 175 -1.87 20.57 -1.86
N GLY A 176 -1.22 19.60 -1.23
CA GLY A 176 0.16 19.71 -0.77
C GLY A 176 1.21 19.40 -1.84
N GLY A 177 0.81 19.28 -3.11
CA GLY A 177 1.70 19.11 -4.26
C GLY A 177 2.33 17.72 -4.33
N ASP A 178 3.56 17.65 -4.84
CA ASP A 178 4.24 16.39 -5.18
C ASP A 178 4.62 15.51 -3.97
N ALA A 179 4.37 15.99 -2.74
CA ALA A 179 4.73 15.31 -1.51
C ALA A 179 4.10 13.91 -1.36
N LEU A 180 2.96 13.66 -2.02
CA LEU A 180 2.22 12.39 -1.92
C LEU A 180 2.23 11.57 -3.22
N ARG A 181 3.18 11.84 -4.12
CA ARG A 181 3.45 10.90 -5.21
C ARG A 181 3.91 9.56 -4.63
N GLY A 182 3.56 8.46 -5.31
CA GLY A 182 3.82 7.09 -4.84
C GLY A 182 2.59 6.29 -4.45
N ARG A 183 1.44 6.94 -4.21
CA ARG A 183 0.15 6.28 -4.01
C ARG A 183 -0.47 5.91 -5.36
N PHE A 184 -1.21 4.81 -5.41
CA PHE A 184 -1.93 4.36 -6.61
C PHE A 184 -3.28 5.07 -6.74
N CYS A 185 -3.27 6.40 -6.69
CA CYS A 185 -4.46 7.25 -6.62
C CYS A 185 -4.14 8.66 -7.15
N ASP A 186 -5.15 9.45 -7.48
CA ASP A 186 -5.01 10.90 -7.72
C ASP A 186 -4.67 11.67 -6.44
N GLY A 187 -4.64 11.03 -5.27
CA GLY A 187 -4.30 11.69 -4.01
C GLY A 187 -4.20 10.72 -2.84
N LEU A 188 -4.86 11.06 -1.74
CA LEU A 188 -4.89 10.31 -0.49
C LEU A 188 -5.63 8.97 -0.61
N LEU A 189 -5.10 7.97 0.09
CA LEU A 189 -5.69 6.64 0.25
C LEU A 189 -6.47 6.54 1.57
N VAL A 190 -7.18 5.43 1.77
CA VAL A 190 -7.93 5.17 3.01
C VAL A 190 -7.06 5.32 4.27
N PRO A 191 -5.83 4.75 4.36
CA PRO A 191 -4.99 4.92 5.54
C PRO A 191 -4.64 6.38 5.83
N ASP A 192 -4.42 7.20 4.79
CA ASP A 192 -4.10 8.61 4.96
C ASP A 192 -5.28 9.37 5.59
N PHE A 193 -6.50 9.15 5.08
CA PHE A 193 -7.71 9.78 5.62
C PHE A 193 -8.05 9.32 7.04
N LEU A 194 -7.82 8.04 7.36
CA LEU A 194 -8.03 7.54 8.71
C LEU A 194 -6.98 8.11 9.67
N ALA A 195 -5.72 8.24 9.25
CA ALA A 195 -4.70 8.93 10.04
C ALA A 195 -5.12 10.36 10.36
N GLU A 196 -5.52 11.15 9.35
CA GLU A 196 -6.01 12.52 9.54
C GLU A 196 -7.23 12.55 10.50
N GLY A 197 -8.21 11.68 10.29
CA GLY A 197 -9.40 11.59 11.12
C GLY A 197 -9.13 11.16 12.58
N LEU A 198 -8.01 10.48 12.82
CA LEU A 198 -7.55 10.06 14.15
C LEU A 198 -6.57 11.06 14.79
N GLY A 199 -6.33 12.21 14.15
CA GLY A 199 -5.39 13.23 14.64
C GLY A 199 -3.92 12.83 14.49
N LEU A 200 -3.63 11.82 13.65
CA LEU A 200 -2.26 11.43 13.29
C LEU A 200 -1.76 12.27 12.10
N PRO A 201 -0.44 12.45 11.96
CA PRO A 201 0.11 13.00 10.72
C PRO A 201 -0.13 12.04 9.54
N ILE A 202 0.00 12.55 8.32
CA ILE A 202 0.10 11.68 7.14
C ILE A 202 1.28 10.72 7.35
N LEU A 203 1.00 9.43 7.24
CA LEU A 203 1.96 8.40 7.59
C LEU A 203 2.99 8.21 6.48
N PRO A 204 4.27 7.95 6.82
CA PRO A 204 5.27 7.62 5.84
C PRO A 204 5.10 6.17 5.33
N PRO A 205 5.67 5.84 4.17
CA PRO A 205 5.92 4.45 3.80
C PRO A 205 7.09 3.88 4.63
N ASN A 206 7.00 2.62 5.06
CA ASN A 206 8.00 1.96 5.89
C ASN A 206 9.42 1.93 5.29
N PHE A 207 9.54 1.96 3.96
CA PHE A 207 10.84 2.00 3.28
C PHE A 207 11.38 3.41 3.03
N ALA A 208 10.70 4.48 3.48
CA ALA A 208 11.23 5.84 3.35
C ALA A 208 12.47 6.05 4.24
N PRO A 209 13.60 6.51 3.67
CA PRO A 209 14.77 6.87 4.47
C PRO A 209 14.48 8.12 5.30
N ASN A 210 14.96 8.16 6.54
CA ASN A 210 14.89 9.32 7.44
C ASN A 210 13.47 9.83 7.74
N ALA A 211 12.44 9.01 7.55
CA ALA A 211 11.08 9.35 7.98
C ALA A 211 10.91 9.17 9.50
N SER A 212 10.03 9.96 10.10
CA SER A 212 9.55 9.69 11.47
C SER A 212 8.37 8.73 11.41
N PHE A 213 8.52 7.58 12.07
CA PHE A 213 7.49 6.56 12.23
C PHE A 213 6.81 6.63 13.60
N SER A 214 6.99 7.73 14.33
CA SER A 214 6.47 7.95 15.71
C SER A 214 4.97 7.68 15.88
N HIS A 215 4.21 7.76 14.79
CA HIS A 215 2.76 7.58 14.73
C HIS A 215 2.33 6.39 13.85
N GLY A 216 3.28 5.52 13.50
CA GLY A 216 3.07 4.36 12.64
C GLY A 216 3.48 4.59 11.19
N THR A 217 3.11 3.63 10.35
CA THR A 217 3.58 3.50 8.96
C THR A 217 2.69 2.55 8.17
N SER A 218 2.81 2.54 6.83
CA SER A 218 2.27 1.47 6.01
C SER A 218 3.36 0.47 5.63
N PHE A 219 3.08 -0.82 5.79
CA PHE A 219 3.85 -1.95 5.27
C PHE A 219 3.27 -2.50 3.96
N ALA A 220 2.16 -1.94 3.49
CA ALA A 220 1.51 -2.36 2.26
C ALA A 220 2.40 -2.08 1.03
N VAL A 221 2.37 -2.98 0.05
CA VAL A 221 3.16 -2.87 -1.18
C VAL A 221 2.31 -3.30 -2.35
N SER A 222 2.24 -2.49 -3.40
CA SER A 222 1.53 -2.82 -4.64
C SER A 222 1.88 -4.19 -5.21
N GLY A 223 0.88 -4.86 -5.77
CA GLY A 223 1.01 -6.20 -6.33
C GLY A 223 1.09 -7.32 -5.30
N SER A 224 1.00 -7.01 -4.00
CA SER A 224 1.03 -8.03 -2.94
C SER A 224 -0.27 -8.81 -2.89
N GLY A 225 -0.15 -10.10 -2.62
CA GLY A 225 -1.27 -10.98 -2.33
C GLY A 225 -1.17 -11.62 -0.96
N LEU A 226 -2.24 -12.34 -0.61
CA LEU A 226 -2.28 -13.23 0.55
C LEU A 226 -1.42 -14.46 0.32
N LEU A 227 -1.50 -15.04 -0.87
CA LEU A 227 -0.84 -16.30 -1.19
C LEU A 227 0.59 -16.04 -1.65
N ASN A 228 1.51 -16.92 -1.26
CA ASN A 228 2.91 -16.88 -1.72
C ASN A 228 3.02 -16.97 -3.25
N ALA A 229 2.06 -17.61 -3.90
CA ALA A 229 1.99 -17.69 -5.36
C ALA A 229 1.84 -16.30 -6.00
N THR A 230 1.25 -15.34 -5.31
CA THR A 230 1.06 -13.95 -5.77
C THR A 230 2.26 -13.06 -5.40
N ARG A 231 3.42 -13.65 -5.06
CA ARG A 231 4.69 -12.92 -4.87
C ARG A 231 4.91 -11.98 -6.05
N ASN A 232 5.15 -10.70 -5.69
CA ASN A 232 5.38 -9.55 -6.56
C ASN A 232 5.53 -9.95 -8.03
N MET A 233 4.42 -9.83 -8.79
CA MET A 233 4.28 -10.31 -10.18
C MET A 233 5.41 -9.85 -11.12
N HIS A 234 6.23 -8.89 -10.70
CA HIS A 234 7.26 -8.24 -11.49
C HIS A 234 8.68 -8.43 -10.95
N ASN A 235 8.86 -8.87 -9.70
CA ASN A 235 10.18 -9.22 -9.18
C ASN A 235 10.10 -10.30 -8.08
N PRO A 236 10.34 -11.58 -8.41
CA PRO A 236 10.28 -12.66 -7.44
C PRO A 236 11.34 -12.53 -6.33
N ALA A 237 12.41 -11.75 -6.50
CA ALA A 237 13.42 -11.56 -5.47
C ALA A 237 12.90 -10.72 -4.28
N ILE A 238 11.86 -9.91 -4.47
CA ILE A 238 11.30 -9.06 -3.42
C ILE A 238 10.10 -9.77 -2.81
N LYS A 239 10.22 -10.16 -1.54
CA LYS A 239 9.11 -10.75 -0.78
C LYS A 239 8.18 -9.64 -0.29
N THR A 240 7.00 -9.52 -0.90
CA THR A 240 6.02 -8.47 -0.55
C THR A 240 4.66 -9.02 -0.11
N HIS A 241 4.43 -10.34 -0.19
CA HIS A 241 3.19 -10.97 0.27
C HIS A 241 2.88 -10.62 1.74
N LEU A 242 1.62 -10.73 2.16
CA LEU A 242 1.16 -10.23 3.47
C LEU A 242 2.07 -10.66 4.64
N PHE A 243 2.51 -11.93 4.69
CA PHE A 243 3.37 -12.40 5.77
C PHE A 243 4.80 -11.85 5.74
N ALA A 244 5.34 -11.47 4.58
CA ALA A 244 6.60 -10.71 4.53
C ALA A 244 6.42 -9.31 5.12
N GLN A 245 5.24 -8.71 4.99
CA GLN A 245 4.91 -7.43 5.63
C GLN A 245 4.77 -7.60 7.15
N VAL A 246 4.21 -8.72 7.62
CA VAL A 246 4.19 -9.08 9.05
C VAL A 246 5.62 -9.25 9.59
N GLU A 247 6.49 -9.99 8.88
CA GLU A 247 7.91 -10.12 9.26
C GLU A 247 8.59 -8.75 9.37
N ASN A 248 8.34 -7.86 8.41
CA ASN A 248 8.86 -6.49 8.42
C ASN A 248 8.32 -5.68 9.61
N PHE A 249 7.04 -5.83 9.96
CA PHE A 249 6.45 -5.19 11.14
C PHE A 249 7.07 -5.70 12.45
N LEU A 250 7.33 -7.01 12.57
CA LEU A 250 7.97 -7.57 13.77
C LEU A 250 9.39 -7.01 13.95
N ALA A 251 10.17 -6.93 12.87
CA ALA A 251 11.49 -6.30 12.89
C ALA A 251 11.41 -4.79 13.22
N PHE A 252 10.40 -4.09 12.69
CA PHE A 252 10.13 -2.69 13.03
C PHE A 252 9.81 -2.50 14.52
N GLN A 253 9.00 -3.40 15.10
CA GLN A 253 8.64 -3.36 16.51
C GLN A 253 9.86 -3.64 17.41
N GLU A 254 10.71 -4.60 17.04
CA GLU A 254 11.97 -4.86 17.74
C GLU A 254 12.90 -3.65 17.71
N ALA A 255 13.12 -3.06 16.53
CA ALA A 255 13.92 -1.84 16.37
C ALA A 255 13.37 -0.66 17.19
N SER A 256 12.04 -0.56 17.30
CA SER A 256 11.37 0.41 18.15
C SER A 256 11.67 0.19 19.63
N ILE A 257 11.63 -1.06 20.11
CA ILE A 257 11.95 -1.40 21.51
C ILE A 257 13.40 -1.04 21.82
N ASP A 258 14.33 -1.42 20.95
CA ASP A 258 15.75 -1.13 21.10
C ASP A 258 16.03 0.38 21.10
N TYR A 259 15.38 1.12 20.19
CA TYR A 259 15.48 2.58 20.13
C TYR A 259 15.08 3.21 21.45
N TRP A 260 13.94 2.84 22.02
CA TRP A 260 13.46 3.41 23.28
C TRP A 260 14.27 2.96 24.50
N ALA A 261 14.85 1.76 24.48
CA ALA A 261 15.78 1.32 25.52
C ALA A 261 17.05 2.17 25.54
N GLN A 262 17.58 2.53 24.35
CA GLN A 262 18.77 3.38 24.22
C GLN A 262 18.52 4.85 24.63
N HIS A 263 17.26 5.30 24.61
CA HIS A 263 16.86 6.67 24.94
C HIS A 263 16.10 6.79 26.27
N ALA A 264 16.16 5.77 27.13
CA ALA A 264 15.39 5.72 28.37
C ALA A 264 15.68 6.90 29.32
N ASP A 265 16.94 7.33 29.41
CA ASP A 265 17.36 8.41 30.32
C ASP A 265 17.08 9.82 29.75
N ASN A 266 16.98 9.94 28.41
CA ASN A 266 16.72 11.21 27.74
C ASN A 266 15.87 11.00 26.48
N PRO A 267 14.54 10.84 26.63
CA PRO A 267 13.63 10.68 25.52
C PRO A 267 13.67 11.86 24.54
N PRO A 268 13.79 11.61 23.22
CA PRO A 268 13.79 12.68 22.23
C PRO A 268 12.40 13.29 22.09
N LEU A 269 12.35 14.62 21.88
CA LEU A 269 11.09 15.35 21.64
C LEU A 269 10.39 14.93 20.34
N ALA A 270 11.17 14.50 19.34
CA ALA A 270 10.68 14.01 18.05
C ALA A 270 11.25 12.60 17.81
N PRO A 271 10.63 11.55 18.38
CA PRO A 271 11.15 10.20 18.26
C PRO A 271 11.02 9.67 16.84
N GLN A 272 11.92 8.75 16.48
CA GLN A 272 11.86 8.05 15.20
C GLN A 272 10.76 6.97 15.21
N TYR A 273 10.53 6.31 16.35
CA TYR A 273 9.64 5.16 16.50
C TYR A 273 8.56 5.42 17.55
N PRO A 274 7.39 4.75 17.47
CA PRO A 274 6.37 4.86 18.50
C PRO A 274 6.89 4.22 19.81
N PRO A 275 6.52 4.72 21.01
CA PRO A 275 6.94 4.07 22.25
C PRO A 275 6.38 2.64 22.35
N PRO A 276 7.05 1.69 23.04
CA PRO A 276 6.57 0.30 23.14
C PRO A 276 5.13 0.15 23.63
N SER A 277 4.67 1.06 24.51
CA SER A 277 3.29 1.09 25.00
C SER A 277 2.25 1.46 23.94
N ALA A 278 2.66 2.06 22.82
CA ALA A 278 1.76 2.43 21.73
C ALA A 278 1.24 1.22 20.96
N PHE A 279 2.02 0.15 20.81
CA PHE A 279 1.64 -1.01 19.98
C PHE A 279 0.34 -1.68 20.46
N ALA A 280 0.14 -1.83 21.77
CA ALA A 280 -1.10 -2.40 22.31
C ALA A 280 -2.35 -1.51 22.06
N LYS A 281 -2.14 -0.22 21.81
CA LYS A 281 -3.19 0.79 21.59
C LYS A 281 -3.32 1.20 20.12
N ALA A 282 -2.38 0.80 19.27
CA ALA A 282 -2.35 1.16 17.85
C ALA A 282 -3.53 0.55 17.10
N LEU A 283 -3.86 1.14 15.95
CA LEU A 283 -4.80 0.59 14.98
C LEU A 283 -4.04 -0.22 13.93
N TYR A 284 -4.48 -1.46 13.69
CA TYR A 284 -3.94 -2.34 12.66
C TYR A 284 -4.98 -2.53 11.57
N MET A 285 -4.69 -2.10 10.35
CA MET A 285 -5.62 -2.22 9.23
C MET A 285 -5.02 -3.03 8.09
N VAL A 286 -5.85 -3.86 7.44
CA VAL A 286 -5.42 -4.72 6.34
C VAL A 286 -6.45 -4.74 5.21
N LEU A 287 -5.96 -4.55 3.99
CA LEU A 287 -6.69 -4.76 2.73
C LEU A 287 -5.77 -5.42 1.73
N VAL A 288 -5.99 -6.70 1.43
CA VAL A 288 -5.19 -7.44 0.47
C VAL A 288 -5.97 -8.61 -0.09
N GLY A 289 -5.66 -8.99 -1.33
CA GLY A 289 -6.25 -10.15 -1.97
C GLY A 289 -6.76 -9.87 -3.38
N ALA A 290 -6.84 -8.59 -3.75
CA ALA A 290 -7.23 -8.20 -5.10
C ALA A 290 -6.28 -8.79 -6.15
N ASN A 291 -4.97 -8.79 -5.86
CA ASN A 291 -3.97 -9.41 -6.74
C ASN A 291 -4.13 -10.93 -6.86
N ASP A 292 -4.55 -11.63 -5.80
CA ASP A 292 -4.80 -13.08 -5.87
C ASP A 292 -6.04 -13.37 -6.72
N VAL A 293 -7.11 -12.56 -6.60
CA VAL A 293 -8.31 -12.65 -7.44
C VAL A 293 -7.97 -12.35 -8.91
N LEU A 294 -7.20 -11.29 -9.19
CA LEU A 294 -6.74 -10.95 -10.53
C LEU A 294 -5.88 -12.08 -11.12
N LYS A 295 -4.97 -12.64 -10.33
CA LYS A 295 -4.18 -13.79 -10.75
C LYS A 295 -5.06 -15.02 -10.99
N PHE A 296 -6.04 -15.28 -10.13
CA PHE A 296 -7.02 -16.35 -10.31
C PHE A 296 -7.77 -16.18 -11.62
N MET A 297 -8.25 -14.97 -11.94
CA MET A 297 -8.90 -14.63 -13.21
C MET A 297 -8.02 -14.96 -14.42
N VAL A 298 -6.75 -14.55 -14.38
CA VAL A 298 -5.81 -14.72 -15.50
C VAL A 298 -5.33 -16.17 -15.65
N VAL A 299 -5.09 -16.87 -14.55
CA VAL A 299 -4.62 -18.26 -14.59
C VAL A 299 -5.76 -19.21 -14.96
N GLN A 300 -7.00 -18.93 -14.55
CA GLN A 300 -8.19 -19.73 -14.87
C GLN A 300 -8.89 -19.31 -16.17
N HIS A 301 -8.20 -18.71 -17.14
CA HIS A 301 -8.68 -18.55 -18.53
C HIS A 301 -8.90 -19.93 -19.22
N GLY A 302 -9.86 -20.72 -18.73
CA GLY A 302 -10.20 -22.06 -19.22
C GLY A 302 -9.36 -23.22 -18.68
N LYS A 303 -8.51 -23.01 -17.66
CA LYS A 303 -7.68 -24.08 -17.05
C LYS A 303 -8.19 -24.44 -15.64
N PRO A 304 -8.12 -25.73 -15.24
CA PRO A 304 -8.52 -26.13 -13.89
C PRO A 304 -7.55 -25.55 -12.85
N GLY A 305 -8.06 -24.76 -11.92
CA GLY A 305 -7.40 -24.44 -10.66
C GLY A 305 -8.27 -24.87 -9.48
N PRO A 306 -7.96 -24.45 -8.24
CA PRO A 306 -8.78 -24.79 -7.08
C PRO A 306 -10.22 -24.29 -7.30
N ALA A 307 -11.19 -25.04 -6.78
CA ALA A 307 -12.57 -24.62 -6.77
C ALA A 307 -12.72 -23.31 -5.99
N ALA A 308 -13.67 -22.46 -6.39
CA ALA A 308 -13.80 -21.10 -5.87
C ALA A 308 -14.01 -21.06 -4.33
N ASP A 309 -14.65 -22.09 -3.78
CA ASP A 309 -14.83 -22.31 -2.35
C ASP A 309 -13.49 -22.55 -1.62
N VAL A 310 -12.63 -23.43 -2.16
CA VAL A 310 -11.29 -23.70 -1.61
C VAL A 310 -10.45 -22.42 -1.63
N PHE A 311 -10.52 -21.65 -2.72
CA PHE A 311 -9.82 -20.37 -2.82
C PHE A 311 -10.31 -19.36 -1.78
N VAL A 312 -11.63 -19.23 -1.60
CA VAL A 312 -12.23 -18.36 -0.58
C VAL A 312 -11.79 -18.77 0.82
N GLU A 313 -11.80 -20.07 1.12
CA GLU A 313 -11.38 -20.59 2.42
C GLU A 313 -9.91 -20.31 2.71
N GLU A 314 -9.02 -20.57 1.74
CA GLU A 314 -7.58 -20.33 1.88
C GLU A 314 -7.27 -18.84 2.14
N MET A 315 -7.85 -17.95 1.33
CA MET A 315 -7.69 -16.50 1.46
C MET A 315 -8.16 -16.00 2.84
N THR A 316 -9.31 -16.52 3.28
CA THR A 316 -9.90 -16.17 4.58
C THR A 316 -9.06 -16.69 5.74
N ALA A 317 -8.50 -17.89 5.61
CA ALA A 317 -7.59 -18.46 6.61
C ALA A 317 -6.33 -17.59 6.76
N MET A 318 -5.78 -17.06 5.66
CA MET A 318 -4.62 -16.16 5.68
C MET A 318 -4.93 -14.83 6.40
N TYR A 319 -6.11 -14.24 6.20
CA TYR A 319 -6.57 -13.10 7.01
C TYR A 319 -6.63 -13.45 8.50
N GLY A 320 -7.17 -14.62 8.85
CA GLY A 320 -7.22 -15.09 10.22
C GLY A 320 -5.84 -15.28 10.85
N GLN A 321 -4.88 -15.79 10.09
CA GLN A 321 -3.49 -15.95 10.52
C GLN A 321 -2.78 -14.60 10.69
N PHE A 322 -3.05 -13.61 9.84
CA PHE A 322 -2.54 -12.24 10.00
C PHE A 322 -2.98 -11.66 11.36
N VAL A 323 -4.28 -11.74 11.68
CA VAL A 323 -4.80 -11.24 12.96
C VAL A 323 -4.10 -11.94 14.13
N LYS A 324 -3.97 -13.28 14.08
CA LYS A 324 -3.28 -14.04 15.12
C LYS A 324 -1.81 -13.66 15.29
N ALA A 325 -1.09 -13.41 14.19
CA ALA A 325 0.32 -13.03 14.23
C ALA A 325 0.52 -11.64 14.86
N ILE A 326 -0.25 -10.64 14.42
CA ILE A 326 -0.19 -9.29 14.98
C ILE A 326 -0.69 -9.27 16.43
N TYR A 327 -1.69 -10.08 16.76
CA TYR A 327 -2.18 -10.24 18.12
C TYR A 327 -1.12 -10.83 19.07
N ALA A 328 -0.39 -11.85 18.60
CA ALA A 328 0.73 -12.44 19.33
C ALA A 328 1.86 -11.42 19.57
N ALA A 329 2.02 -10.46 18.67
CA ALA A 329 2.92 -9.31 18.81
C ALA A 329 2.37 -8.16 19.68
N GLY A 330 1.22 -8.37 20.34
CA GLY A 330 0.62 -7.41 21.27
C GLY A 330 -0.45 -6.49 20.65
N GLY A 331 -0.74 -6.60 19.36
CA GLY A 331 -1.80 -5.82 18.72
C GLY A 331 -3.20 -6.20 19.22
N ARG A 332 -4.10 -5.21 19.36
CA ARG A 332 -5.46 -5.42 19.90
C ARG A 332 -6.60 -4.84 19.06
N ASN A 333 -6.31 -3.89 18.16
CA ASN A 333 -7.35 -3.12 17.47
C ASN A 333 -7.22 -3.32 15.97
N PHE A 334 -8.18 -3.99 15.37
CA PHE A 334 -8.09 -4.44 13.98
C PHE A 334 -9.23 -3.87 13.15
N VAL A 335 -8.91 -3.42 11.93
CA VAL A 335 -9.90 -3.20 10.87
C VAL A 335 -9.53 -4.08 9.69
N LEU A 336 -10.36 -5.06 9.41
CA LEU A 336 -10.20 -5.97 8.28
C LEU A 336 -11.09 -5.47 7.15
N PHE A 337 -10.50 -4.97 6.06
CA PHE A 337 -11.30 -4.57 4.92
C PHE A 337 -11.63 -5.81 4.06
N SER A 338 -12.90 -5.94 3.68
CA SER A 338 -13.30 -6.86 2.62
C SER A 338 -12.74 -6.37 1.27
N LEU A 339 -12.60 -7.27 0.30
CA LEU A 339 -12.26 -6.84 -1.05
C LEU A 339 -13.42 -6.08 -1.68
N GLY A 340 -13.10 -5.04 -2.45
CA GLY A 340 -14.08 -4.39 -3.32
C GLY A 340 -14.65 -5.32 -4.40
N ASN A 341 -15.63 -4.82 -5.16
CA ASN A 341 -16.22 -5.56 -6.27
C ASN A 341 -15.33 -5.52 -7.52
N ILE A 342 -14.24 -6.31 -7.52
CA ILE A 342 -13.24 -6.34 -8.60
C ILE A 342 -13.87 -6.70 -9.95
N GLY A 343 -14.92 -7.52 -9.96
CA GLY A 343 -15.65 -7.89 -11.17
C GLY A 343 -16.28 -6.71 -11.91
N CYS A 344 -16.48 -5.58 -11.22
CA CYS A 344 -16.99 -4.33 -11.81
C CYS A 344 -15.91 -3.26 -12.01
N SER A 345 -14.63 -3.57 -11.77
CA SER A 345 -13.51 -2.66 -12.11
C SER A 345 -13.46 -2.36 -13.62
N PRO A 346 -12.88 -1.22 -14.05
CA PRO A 346 -12.73 -0.92 -15.46
C PRO A 346 -12.00 -2.01 -16.24
N LEU A 347 -10.95 -2.65 -15.67
CA LEU A 347 -10.30 -3.80 -16.33
C LEU A 347 -11.25 -4.98 -16.48
N ALA A 348 -11.95 -5.38 -15.41
CA ALA A 348 -12.84 -6.53 -15.46
C ALA A 348 -13.95 -6.33 -16.49
N ARG A 349 -14.52 -5.11 -16.57
CA ARG A 349 -15.49 -4.74 -17.60
C ARG A 349 -14.90 -4.85 -18.99
N GLN A 350 -13.68 -4.38 -19.18
CA GLN A 350 -13.01 -4.47 -20.47
C GLN A 350 -12.81 -5.91 -20.93
N ILE A 351 -12.37 -6.81 -20.04
CA ILE A 351 -12.21 -8.23 -20.32
C ILE A 351 -13.58 -8.89 -20.60
N ASN A 352 -14.64 -8.38 -19.98
CA ASN A 352 -15.99 -8.94 -20.03
C ASN A 352 -16.95 -8.07 -20.88
N ASN A 353 -16.48 -7.62 -22.05
CA ASN A 353 -17.26 -6.94 -23.09
C ASN A 353 -18.09 -5.73 -22.59
N GLY A 354 -17.48 -4.89 -21.75
CA GLY A 354 -18.08 -3.68 -21.19
C GLY A 354 -18.97 -3.90 -19.96
N THR A 355 -19.16 -5.14 -19.52
CA THR A 355 -20.06 -5.49 -18.41
C THR A 355 -19.29 -6.07 -17.23
N CYS A 356 -19.80 -5.96 -16.00
CA CYS A 356 -19.14 -6.59 -14.85
C CYS A 356 -19.04 -8.10 -15.06
N SER A 357 -17.94 -8.72 -14.65
CA SER A 357 -17.80 -10.17 -14.63
C SER A 357 -18.61 -10.78 -13.47
N PRO A 358 -19.67 -11.56 -13.73
CA PRO A 358 -20.48 -12.17 -12.67
C PRO A 358 -19.68 -13.18 -11.84
N THR A 359 -18.82 -13.96 -12.49
CA THR A 359 -17.95 -14.95 -11.83
C THR A 359 -17.03 -14.31 -10.83
N VAL A 360 -16.35 -13.22 -11.22
CA VAL A 360 -15.41 -12.51 -10.33
C VAL A 360 -16.15 -11.80 -9.21
N SER A 361 -17.28 -11.14 -9.54
CA SER A 361 -18.12 -10.48 -8.53
C SER A 361 -18.64 -11.48 -7.50
N SER A 362 -18.97 -12.71 -7.92
CA SER A 362 -19.38 -13.79 -7.01
C SER A 362 -18.24 -14.23 -6.08
N ILE A 363 -17.00 -14.32 -6.56
CA ILE A 363 -15.84 -14.63 -5.71
C ILE A 363 -15.60 -13.50 -4.70
N CYS A 364 -15.63 -12.24 -5.14
CA CYS A 364 -15.52 -11.07 -4.27
C CYS A 364 -16.62 -11.07 -3.20
N SER A 365 -17.87 -11.38 -3.57
CA SER A 365 -18.99 -11.49 -2.63
C SER A 365 -18.77 -12.59 -1.58
N SER A 366 -18.29 -13.77 -2.01
CA SER A 366 -17.99 -14.87 -1.09
C SER A 366 -16.84 -14.52 -0.14
N LEU A 367 -15.79 -13.86 -0.63
CA LEU A 367 -14.70 -13.34 0.20
C LEU A 367 -15.18 -12.28 1.18
N ALA A 368 -16.05 -11.35 0.76
CA ALA A 368 -16.60 -10.33 1.64
C ALA A 368 -17.45 -10.95 2.77
N ALA A 369 -18.32 -11.90 2.44
CA ALA A 369 -19.10 -12.64 3.43
C ALA A 369 -18.19 -13.46 4.39
N ALA A 370 -17.14 -14.07 3.86
CA ALA A 370 -16.18 -14.79 4.67
C ALA A 370 -15.39 -13.86 5.60
N THR A 371 -14.94 -12.70 5.14
CA THR A 371 -14.30 -11.67 5.98
C THR A 371 -15.25 -11.16 7.05
N ALA A 372 -16.53 -10.97 6.73
CA ALA A 372 -17.57 -10.56 7.68
C ALA A 372 -17.72 -11.52 8.87
N ALA A 373 -17.61 -12.83 8.61
CA ALA A 373 -17.72 -13.87 9.61
C ALA A 373 -16.42 -14.09 10.42
N LEU A 374 -15.30 -13.49 9.99
CA LEU A 374 -13.98 -13.74 10.59
C LEU A 374 -13.84 -13.29 12.06
N PRO A 375 -14.37 -12.13 12.49
CA PRO A 375 -14.33 -11.74 13.91
C PRO A 375 -14.92 -12.81 14.84
N ALA A 376 -16.08 -13.36 14.48
CA ALA A 376 -16.74 -14.40 15.28
C ALA A 376 -15.91 -15.69 15.34
N ARG A 377 -15.30 -16.12 14.22
CA ARG A 377 -14.42 -17.30 14.19
C ARG A 377 -13.14 -17.12 14.99
N LEU A 378 -12.65 -15.88 15.12
CA LEU A 378 -11.42 -15.57 15.83
C LEU A 378 -11.63 -15.30 17.33
N ALA A 379 -12.86 -15.03 17.77
CA ALA A 379 -13.17 -14.59 19.14
C ALA A 379 -12.51 -15.45 20.24
N ALA A 380 -12.52 -16.78 20.10
CA ALA A 380 -11.89 -17.68 21.07
C ALA A 380 -10.34 -17.70 21.01
N SER A 381 -9.76 -17.39 19.85
CA SER A 381 -8.30 -17.38 19.64
C SER A 381 -7.65 -16.05 20.04
N VAL A 382 -8.40 -14.95 20.00
CA VAL A 382 -7.92 -13.58 20.29
C VAL A 382 -8.91 -12.83 21.22
N PRO A 383 -9.13 -13.33 22.45
CA PRO A 383 -10.26 -12.95 23.30
C PRO A 383 -10.32 -11.47 23.72
N ASP A 384 -9.21 -10.75 23.75
CA ASP A 384 -9.16 -9.31 24.05
C ASP A 384 -8.94 -8.43 22.80
N ALA A 385 -8.99 -9.02 21.60
CA ALA A 385 -8.94 -8.26 20.35
C ALA A 385 -10.31 -7.64 20.02
N ARG A 386 -10.28 -6.38 19.60
CA ARG A 386 -11.42 -5.67 19.02
C ARG A 386 -11.23 -5.64 17.50
N ILE A 387 -12.13 -6.30 16.78
CA ILE A 387 -12.04 -6.46 15.32
C ILE A 387 -13.28 -5.83 14.68
N LEU A 388 -13.06 -4.84 13.83
CA LEU A 388 -14.07 -4.31 12.92
C LEU A 388 -13.82 -4.86 11.50
N VAL A 389 -14.90 -4.97 10.73
CA VAL A 389 -14.82 -5.22 9.30
C VAL A 389 -15.24 -3.96 8.56
N GLY A 390 -14.40 -3.48 7.64
CA GLY A 390 -14.76 -2.44 6.68
C GLY A 390 -15.26 -3.08 5.39
N ASP A 391 -16.55 -2.97 5.09
CA ASP A 391 -17.17 -3.66 3.96
C ASP A 391 -17.06 -2.87 2.66
N MET A 392 -15.89 -2.97 2.02
CA MET A 392 -15.62 -2.35 0.72
C MET A 392 -16.49 -2.94 -0.39
N PHE A 393 -16.82 -4.24 -0.33
CA PHE A 393 -17.71 -4.87 -1.30
C PHE A 393 -19.11 -4.23 -1.25
N GLY A 394 -19.72 -4.18 -0.06
CA GLY A 394 -21.03 -3.54 0.13
C GLY A 394 -21.01 -2.06 -0.26
N PHE A 395 -19.95 -1.34 0.10
CA PHE A 395 -19.77 0.06 -0.31
C PHE A 395 -19.75 0.21 -1.84
N ASN A 396 -18.95 -0.60 -2.55
CA ASN A 396 -18.92 -0.56 -4.02
C ASN A 396 -20.29 -0.91 -4.63
N ARG A 397 -21.00 -1.91 -4.09
CA ARG A 397 -22.34 -2.29 -4.58
C ARG A 397 -23.36 -1.17 -4.42
N GLU A 398 -23.30 -0.39 -3.34
CA GLU A 398 -24.18 0.77 -3.18
C GLU A 398 -23.81 1.91 -4.14
N VAL A 399 -22.51 2.19 -4.33
CA VAL A 399 -22.04 3.17 -5.32
C VAL A 399 -22.46 2.77 -6.73
N GLU A 400 -22.38 1.48 -7.08
CA GLU A 400 -22.84 0.93 -8.35
C GLU A 400 -24.36 1.10 -8.56
N GLY A 401 -25.14 0.99 -7.47
CA GLY A 401 -26.60 1.09 -7.51
C GLY A 401 -27.13 2.52 -7.55
N ASP A 402 -26.47 3.45 -6.85
CA ASP A 402 -26.81 4.88 -6.85
C ASP A 402 -25.55 5.77 -6.79
N PRO A 403 -24.85 5.96 -7.93
CA PRO A 403 -23.63 6.76 -8.00
C PRO A 403 -23.82 8.21 -7.51
N SER A 404 -25.01 8.76 -7.77
CA SER A 404 -25.32 10.17 -7.53
C SER A 404 -25.34 10.53 -6.03
N ARG A 405 -25.79 9.59 -5.18
CA ARG A 405 -25.73 9.71 -3.72
C ARG A 405 -24.30 9.88 -3.19
N PHE A 406 -23.33 9.35 -3.91
CA PHE A 406 -21.90 9.43 -3.60
C PHE A 406 -21.20 10.54 -4.40
N GLY A 407 -21.95 11.41 -5.10
CA GLY A 407 -21.37 12.52 -5.86
C GLY A 407 -20.52 12.10 -7.06
N VAL A 408 -20.61 10.84 -7.50
CA VAL A 408 -19.91 10.33 -8.68
C VAL A 408 -20.89 10.13 -9.84
N THR A 409 -20.41 10.38 -11.05
CA THR A 409 -21.19 10.25 -12.29
C THR A 409 -20.62 9.20 -13.23
N ASN A 410 -19.35 8.82 -13.06
CA ASN A 410 -18.73 7.76 -13.85
C ASN A 410 -18.21 6.65 -12.93
N ILE A 411 -18.83 5.48 -13.04
CA ILE A 411 -18.49 4.25 -12.29
C ILE A 411 -17.98 3.13 -13.22
N VAL A 412 -17.82 3.43 -14.52
CA VAL A 412 -17.53 2.44 -15.57
C VAL A 412 -16.10 2.60 -16.08
N ASP A 413 -15.71 3.84 -16.39
CA ASP A 413 -14.40 4.16 -16.93
C ASP A 413 -13.42 4.56 -15.82
N ALA A 414 -12.13 4.41 -16.10
CA ALA A 414 -11.07 5.04 -15.34
C ALA A 414 -10.98 6.54 -15.66
N CYS A 415 -10.71 7.38 -14.66
CA CYS A 415 -10.40 8.79 -14.90
C CYS A 415 -9.08 8.97 -15.65
N CYS A 416 -8.06 8.23 -15.24
CA CYS A 416 -6.72 8.28 -15.75
C CYS A 416 -6.31 6.95 -16.39
N GLY A 417 -5.52 7.06 -17.45
CA GLY A 417 -5.19 5.95 -18.31
C GLY A 417 -6.36 5.58 -19.23
N GLY A 418 -6.11 4.56 -20.05
CA GLY A 418 -7.10 4.00 -20.95
C GLY A 418 -6.94 4.41 -22.41
N GLY A 419 -6.97 3.37 -23.25
CA GLY A 419 -7.61 3.41 -24.56
C GLY A 419 -6.80 2.81 -25.71
N VAL A 420 -7.09 1.56 -26.05
CA VAL A 420 -7.42 1.17 -27.44
C VAL A 420 -8.73 0.38 -27.40
N PRO A 421 -9.84 0.85 -28.02
CA PRO A 421 -11.06 0.06 -28.14
C PRO A 421 -10.75 -1.30 -28.81
N GLY A 422 -11.14 -2.40 -28.16
CA GLY A 422 -11.03 -3.76 -28.73
C GLY A 422 -9.67 -4.48 -28.56
N LEU A 423 -8.65 -3.89 -27.91
CA LEU A 423 -7.32 -4.52 -27.81
C LEU A 423 -6.79 -4.79 -26.39
N GLY A 424 -7.60 -4.64 -25.34
CA GLY A 424 -7.04 -4.74 -23.99
C GLY A 424 -6.14 -3.54 -23.68
N ASN A 425 -6.11 -3.12 -22.45
CA ASN A 425 -5.42 -1.93 -21.99
C ASN A 425 -3.96 -2.22 -21.57
N THR A 426 -3.29 -3.09 -22.33
CA THR A 426 -1.92 -3.52 -22.05
C THR A 426 -0.84 -2.44 -22.28
N TYR A 427 -1.19 -1.22 -22.71
CA TYR A 427 -0.19 -0.27 -23.21
C TYR A 427 -0.21 1.18 -22.68
N THR A 428 -1.28 1.67 -22.05
CA THR A 428 -1.29 3.00 -21.40
C THR A 428 -1.81 2.92 -19.97
N THR A 429 -0.89 2.67 -19.05
CA THR A 429 -1.10 2.92 -17.63
C THR A 429 -1.14 4.44 -17.38
N CYS A 430 -1.76 4.88 -16.28
CA CYS A 430 -1.52 6.22 -15.73
C CYS A 430 -0.04 6.51 -15.50
N ALA A 431 0.74 5.44 -15.38
CA ALA A 431 2.16 5.43 -15.14
C ALA A 431 3.00 5.72 -16.42
N ASP A 432 2.44 5.59 -17.61
CA ASP A 432 3.21 5.82 -18.83
C ASP A 432 3.32 7.32 -19.13
N GLU A 433 4.56 7.83 -19.14
CA GLU A 433 4.86 9.22 -19.51
C GLU A 433 4.68 9.45 -21.03
N LYS A 434 4.70 8.39 -21.83
CA LYS A 434 4.60 8.44 -23.29
C LYS A 434 3.26 7.89 -23.77
N PRO A 435 2.66 8.48 -24.82
CA PRO A 435 1.55 7.90 -25.55
C PRO A 435 1.87 6.47 -26.01
N ALA A 436 0.93 5.54 -25.89
CA ALA A 436 1.11 4.20 -26.46
C ALA A 436 0.91 4.25 -27.97
N THR A 437 1.71 3.51 -28.73
CA THR A 437 1.43 3.27 -30.15
C THR A 437 1.11 1.80 -30.36
N VAL A 438 -0.10 1.51 -30.86
CA VAL A 438 -0.59 0.15 -31.13
C VAL A 438 -1.02 0.09 -32.58
N ASN A 439 -0.48 -0.86 -33.34
CA ASN A 439 -0.75 -1.02 -34.78
C ASN A 439 -0.57 0.28 -35.59
N GLY A 440 0.44 1.08 -35.25
CA GLY A 440 0.71 2.36 -35.90
C GLY A 440 -0.19 3.53 -35.48
N VAL A 441 -1.13 3.32 -34.55
CA VAL A 441 -2.00 4.37 -34.00
C VAL A 441 -1.50 4.80 -32.63
N THR A 442 -1.22 6.09 -32.47
CA THR A 442 -0.78 6.67 -31.21
C THR A 442 -1.97 7.12 -30.36
N TYR A 443 -2.07 6.60 -29.15
CA TYR A 443 -3.10 6.91 -28.17
C TYR A 443 -2.53 7.82 -27.09
N PRO A 444 -3.01 9.07 -26.96
CA PRO A 444 -2.53 9.97 -25.94
C PRO A 444 -2.87 9.44 -24.55
N ARG A 445 -2.02 9.77 -23.58
CA ARG A 445 -2.32 9.57 -22.18
C ARG A 445 -3.59 10.36 -21.82
N LYS A 446 -4.67 9.65 -21.46
CA LYS A 446 -5.93 10.28 -21.05
C LYS A 446 -5.94 10.47 -19.53
N VAL A 447 -6.29 11.68 -19.11
CA VAL A 447 -6.60 12.02 -17.71
C VAL A 447 -7.87 12.85 -17.74
N CYS A 448 -8.85 12.51 -16.91
CA CYS A 448 -10.10 13.24 -16.84
C CYS A 448 -9.90 14.61 -16.17
N SER A 449 -10.75 15.58 -16.48
CA SER A 449 -10.62 16.94 -15.92
C SER A 449 -11.08 17.05 -14.46
N ASN A 450 -11.84 16.09 -13.96
CA ASN A 450 -12.38 16.09 -12.61
C ASN A 450 -12.41 14.67 -12.03
N PRO A 451 -11.32 14.23 -11.38
CA PRO A 451 -11.25 12.91 -10.74
C PRO A 451 -12.34 12.71 -9.67
N GLY A 452 -12.84 13.79 -9.06
CA GLY A 452 -13.86 13.73 -8.01
C GLY A 452 -15.23 13.22 -8.47
N THR A 453 -15.50 13.16 -9.77
CA THR A 453 -16.75 12.61 -10.33
C THR A 453 -16.61 11.15 -10.79
N TYR A 454 -15.44 10.54 -10.60
CA TYR A 454 -15.13 9.17 -10.99
C TYR A 454 -15.01 8.27 -9.76
N GLN A 455 -15.50 7.04 -9.87
CA GLN A 455 -15.23 6.01 -8.87
C GLN A 455 -13.77 5.56 -8.93
N PHE A 456 -13.27 5.33 -10.14
CA PHE A 456 -11.96 4.73 -10.37
C PHE A 456 -10.95 5.76 -10.91
N TRP A 457 -9.79 5.83 -10.27
CA TRP A 457 -8.66 6.62 -10.74
C TRP A 457 -8.05 5.98 -11.98
N ASP A 458 -7.66 4.71 -11.88
CA ASP A 458 -7.13 3.93 -12.99
C ASP A 458 -8.00 2.68 -13.21
N GLN A 459 -7.43 1.63 -13.80
CA GLN A 459 -8.20 0.42 -14.14
C GLN A 459 -8.63 -0.42 -12.93
N PHE A 460 -8.13 -0.10 -11.74
CA PHE A 460 -8.32 -0.87 -10.52
C PHE A 460 -8.67 0.00 -9.32
N HIS A 461 -7.93 1.10 -9.13
CA HIS A 461 -7.90 1.82 -7.87
C HIS A 461 -8.98 2.89 -7.78
N LEU A 462 -9.49 3.12 -6.58
CA LEU A 462 -10.42 4.21 -6.29
C LEU A 462 -9.77 5.59 -6.43
N THR A 463 -10.57 6.58 -6.76
CA THR A 463 -10.15 7.99 -6.66
C THR A 463 -10.02 8.45 -5.21
N GLN A 464 -9.32 9.55 -4.96
CA GLN A 464 -9.21 10.18 -3.65
C GLN A 464 -10.61 10.52 -3.09
N ALA A 465 -11.55 10.92 -3.96
CA ALA A 465 -12.92 11.22 -3.54
C ALA A 465 -13.62 9.99 -2.96
N MET A 466 -13.47 8.82 -3.59
CA MET A 466 -14.05 7.58 -3.10
C MET A 466 -13.32 7.02 -1.88
N ASN A 467 -11.99 7.11 -1.85
CA ASN A 467 -11.19 6.77 -0.66
C ASN A 467 -11.63 7.60 0.55
N ARG A 468 -11.86 8.91 0.37
CA ARG A 468 -12.35 9.81 1.42
C ARG A 468 -13.70 9.35 1.95
N GLN A 469 -14.64 9.01 1.07
CA GLN A 469 -15.97 8.57 1.47
C GLN A 469 -15.90 7.28 2.27
N LEU A 470 -15.25 6.24 1.74
CA LEU A 470 -15.07 4.98 2.47
C LEU A 470 -14.43 5.20 3.85
N SER A 471 -13.39 6.04 3.94
CA SER A 471 -12.77 6.38 5.23
C SER A 471 -13.74 7.07 6.20
N HIS A 472 -14.56 8.01 5.73
CA HIS A 472 -15.55 8.67 6.59
C HIS A 472 -16.58 7.70 7.15
N GLU A 473 -17.05 6.78 6.31
CA GLU A 473 -18.03 5.77 6.67
C GLU A 473 -17.47 4.80 7.73
N VAL A 474 -16.26 4.30 7.52
CA VAL A 474 -15.60 3.40 8.48
C VAL A 474 -15.23 4.12 9.78
N LEU A 475 -14.87 5.40 9.70
CA LEU A 475 -14.50 6.21 10.86
C LEU A 475 -15.70 6.50 11.76
N ARG A 476 -16.78 7.06 11.19
CA ARG A 476 -17.92 7.62 11.95
C ARG A 476 -19.06 6.63 12.16
N GLY A 477 -19.13 5.59 11.33
CA GLY A 477 -20.14 4.54 11.41
C GLY A 477 -21.21 4.65 10.35
N SER A 478 -21.53 3.49 9.76
CA SER A 478 -22.42 3.31 8.61
C SER A 478 -22.82 1.83 8.50
N SER A 479 -23.54 1.47 7.43
CA SER A 479 -23.79 0.06 7.08
C SER A 479 -22.53 -0.68 6.63
N TRP A 480 -21.44 0.03 6.29
CA TRP A 480 -20.21 -0.54 5.73
C TRP A 480 -19.08 -0.70 6.75
N VAL A 481 -19.40 -0.58 8.03
CA VAL A 481 -18.49 -0.95 9.10
C VAL A 481 -19.26 -1.63 10.22
N TYR A 482 -18.80 -2.79 10.67
CA TYR A 482 -19.51 -3.56 11.69
C TYR A 482 -18.55 -4.36 12.59
N PRO A 483 -18.97 -4.69 13.83
CA PRO A 483 -20.27 -4.36 14.46
C PRO A 483 -20.41 -2.92 14.97
N GLY A 484 -19.42 -2.06 14.76
CA GLY A 484 -19.41 -0.66 15.22
C GLY A 484 -18.67 0.25 14.24
N ASN A 485 -17.87 1.19 14.75
CA ASN A 485 -17.05 2.08 13.94
C ASN A 485 -15.75 2.44 14.68
N ILE A 486 -14.78 3.01 13.98
CA ILE A 486 -13.45 3.27 14.57
C ILE A 486 -13.55 4.20 15.78
N LEU A 487 -14.34 5.27 15.73
CA LEU A 487 -14.43 6.23 16.83
C LEU A 487 -15.01 5.57 18.10
N LYS A 488 -16.16 4.92 17.98
CA LYS A 488 -16.83 4.28 19.12
C LYS A 488 -16.02 3.08 19.65
N THR A 489 -15.48 2.27 18.75
CA THR A 489 -14.83 1.02 19.14
C THR A 489 -13.42 1.26 19.64
N PHE A 490 -12.65 2.16 19.05
CA PHE A 490 -11.22 2.32 19.34
C PHE A 490 -10.88 3.61 20.09
N VAL A 491 -11.53 4.73 19.79
CA VAL A 491 -11.17 6.05 20.35
C VAL A 491 -11.86 6.29 21.70
N VAL A 492 -13.19 6.12 21.78
CA VAL A 492 -13.95 6.40 23.01
C VAL A 492 -13.35 5.68 24.24
N PRO A 493 -13.06 4.37 24.21
CA PRO A 493 -12.48 3.69 25.38
C PRO A 493 -11.09 4.24 25.79
N GLN A 494 -10.31 4.78 24.85
CA GLN A 494 -9.01 5.39 25.16
C GLN A 494 -9.19 6.75 25.84
N ILE A 495 -10.17 7.55 25.40
CA ILE A 495 -10.52 8.82 26.04
C ILE A 495 -11.03 8.57 27.45
N GLU A 496 -11.97 7.65 27.63
CA GLU A 496 -12.55 7.29 28.94
C GLU A 496 -11.45 6.81 29.90
N SER A 497 -10.56 5.93 29.43
CA SER A 497 -9.42 5.44 30.23
C SER A 497 -8.42 6.53 30.59
N THR A 498 -8.25 7.55 29.74
CA THR A 498 -7.24 8.61 29.94
C THR A 498 -7.76 9.71 30.86
N TYR A 499 -9.04 10.06 30.73
CA TYR A 499 -9.64 11.22 31.41
C TYR A 499 -10.63 10.85 32.52
N GLY A 500 -10.89 9.57 32.75
CA GLY A 500 -11.78 9.11 33.83
C GLY A 500 -13.23 9.53 33.66
N VAL A 501 -13.65 9.86 32.45
CA VAL A 501 -15.03 10.23 32.12
C VAL A 501 -15.76 8.93 31.80
N ALA A 502 -16.63 8.46 32.71
CA ALA A 502 -17.60 7.42 32.38
C ALA A 502 -18.74 8.03 31.54
N PRO A 503 -19.35 7.26 30.61
CA PRO A 503 -20.39 7.76 29.70
C PRO A 503 -21.64 8.28 30.40
#